data_AF-A0A6I9V0G8-F1
#
_entry.id   AF-A0A6I9V0G8-F1
#
_cell.length_a   1.000
_cell.length_b   1.000
_cell.length_c   1.000
_cell.angle_alpha   90.00
_cell.angle_beta   90.00
_cell.angle_gamma   90.00
#
_symmetry.space_group_name_H-M   'P 1'
#
loop_
_entity.id
_entity.type
_entity.pdbx_description
1 polymer ?
#
loop_
_entity_poly.entity_id
_entity_poly.type
_entity_poly.pdbx_seq_one_letter_code
_entity_poly.pdbx_strand_id
1 'polypeptide(L)'
;MGAAHSTEPRSVSMDNPNPGVIDISDEVVQRLKKGINKQAKESAATEAAPTPPVKDVRPIPVKPATPPPAVVPPTVVYQAPATQTVYVAPSGTTITAADMVRQKEAELTQNDAMWRQRLDELEQTLKKTNTIMEKEYSSALEDVRQRFATASPVHQLPPCQDLKAQVIACYRANPGQTLKCSEEVAAFRECINLNRIKKLDAEDAKPIAKAA
;
A
#
# COMPACT_ATOMS: atom_id res chain seq x y z
N MET A 1 4.73 -22.80 49.58
CA MET A 1 4.00 -21.52 49.56
C MET A 1 3.88 -21.07 48.11
N GLY A 2 2.82 -21.48 47.42
CA GLY A 2 2.63 -21.28 45.98
C GLY A 2 1.95 -19.95 45.67
N ALA A 3 2.50 -19.18 44.74
CA ALA A 3 1.84 -18.02 44.17
C ALA A 3 0.97 -18.48 42.99
N ALA A 4 -0.35 -18.46 43.17
CA ALA A 4 -1.29 -18.65 42.08
C ALA A 4 -1.23 -17.42 41.17
N HIS A 5 -0.69 -17.57 39.96
CA HIS A 5 -0.74 -16.51 38.95
C HIS A 5 -2.13 -16.52 38.30
N SER A 6 -2.87 -15.43 38.49
CA SER A 6 -4.17 -15.20 37.86
C SER A 6 -4.02 -15.13 36.33
N THR A 7 -4.85 -15.89 35.62
CA THR A 7 -4.93 -15.99 34.15
C THR A 7 -5.87 -14.96 33.52
N GLU A 8 -6.44 -14.02 34.28
CA GLU A 8 -7.27 -12.95 33.72
C GLU A 8 -6.42 -11.75 33.25
N PRO A 9 -6.62 -11.26 32.02
CA PRO A 9 -5.93 -10.07 31.54
C PRO A 9 -6.42 -8.84 32.33
N ARG A 10 -5.52 -8.24 33.12
CA ARG A 10 -5.82 -6.99 33.82
C ARG A 10 -5.94 -5.87 32.77
N SER A 11 -7.14 -5.33 32.60
CA SER A 11 -7.36 -4.15 31.75
C SER A 11 -6.90 -2.90 32.49
N VAL A 12 -5.91 -2.21 31.96
CA VAL A 12 -5.49 -0.89 32.45
C VAL A 12 -6.09 0.16 31.51
N SER A 13 -6.97 1.00 32.03
CA SER A 13 -7.46 2.17 31.30
C SER A 13 -6.45 3.30 31.50
N MET A 14 -5.85 3.78 30.41
CA MET A 14 -5.02 4.98 30.40
C MET A 14 -5.82 6.10 29.72
N ASP A 15 -6.11 7.16 30.46
CA ASP A 15 -6.69 8.38 29.90
C ASP A 15 -5.67 9.02 28.96
N ASN A 16 -5.96 9.04 27.66
CA ASN A 16 -5.11 9.66 26.65
C ASN A 16 -5.35 11.19 26.66
N PRO A 17 -4.39 12.02 27.09
CA PRO A 17 -4.60 13.47 27.22
C PRO A 17 -4.74 14.20 25.87
N ASN A 18 -4.43 13.56 24.74
CA ASN A 18 -4.61 14.11 23.40
C ASN A 18 -5.43 13.17 22.49
N PRO A 19 -6.72 13.48 22.23
CA PRO A 19 -7.52 12.68 21.31
C PRO A 19 -7.05 12.90 19.86
N GLY A 20 -6.27 11.96 19.32
CA GLY A 20 -5.83 11.98 17.92
C GLY A 20 -4.45 11.39 17.66
N VAL A 21 -3.62 11.26 18.70
CA VAL A 21 -2.29 10.61 18.63
C VAL A 21 -2.28 9.50 19.68
N ILE A 22 -1.98 8.27 19.25
CA ILE A 22 -1.75 7.16 20.19
C ILE A 22 -0.31 7.31 20.67
N ASP A 23 -0.13 7.84 21.87
CA ASP A 23 1.19 7.94 22.50
C ASP A 23 1.63 6.55 22.97
N ILE A 24 2.43 5.87 22.13
CA ILE A 24 3.01 4.56 22.42
C ILE A 24 4.32 4.81 23.16
N SER A 25 4.49 4.20 24.34
CA SER A 25 5.76 4.27 25.07
C SER A 25 6.91 3.60 24.31
N ASP A 26 8.12 4.15 24.43
CA ASP A 26 9.32 3.67 23.72
C ASP A 26 9.59 2.17 23.92
N GLU A 27 9.22 1.63 25.08
CA GLU A 27 9.34 0.20 25.38
C GLU A 27 8.43 -0.67 24.49
N VAL A 28 7.21 -0.19 24.22
CA VAL A 28 6.24 -0.88 23.34
C VAL A 28 6.70 -0.79 21.89
N VAL A 29 7.28 0.35 21.47
CA VAL A 29 7.89 0.50 20.15
C VAL A 29 9.05 -0.49 19.95
N GLN A 30 9.90 -0.66 20.96
CA GLN A 30 10.98 -1.65 20.90
C GLN A 30 10.45 -3.08 20.79
N ARG A 31 9.36 -3.40 21.50
CA ARG A 31 8.74 -4.74 21.46
C ARG A 31 8.09 -5.02 20.11
N LEU A 32 7.41 -4.04 19.51
CA LEU A 32 6.86 -4.12 18.15
C LEU A 32 7.95 -4.32 17.09
N LYS A 33 9.02 -3.52 17.12
CA LYS A 33 10.16 -3.67 16.18
C LYS A 33 10.83 -5.04 16.29
N LYS A 34 10.98 -5.57 17.51
CA LYS A 34 11.54 -6.92 17.73
C LYS A 34 10.59 -8.02 17.23
N GLY A 35 9.28 -7.87 17.44
CA GLY A 35 8.27 -8.81 16.95
C GLY A 35 8.22 -8.91 15.43
N ILE A 36 8.27 -7.76 14.74
CA ILE A 36 8.24 -7.68 13.26
C ILE A 36 9.49 -8.34 12.65
N ASN A 37 10.68 -8.11 13.22
CA ASN A 37 11.91 -8.75 12.75
C ASN A 37 11.93 -10.27 12.98
N LYS A 38 11.29 -10.75 14.05
CA LYS A 38 11.17 -12.18 14.31
C LYS A 38 10.24 -12.87 13.30
N GLN A 39 9.10 -12.24 12.99
CA GLN A 39 8.19 -12.72 11.94
C GLN A 39 8.85 -12.72 10.55
N ALA A 40 9.61 -11.68 10.19
CA ALA A 40 10.33 -11.65 8.92
C ALA A 40 11.38 -12.77 8.80
N LYS A 41 12.04 -13.13 9.92
CA LYS A 41 13.05 -14.20 9.97
C LYS A 41 12.43 -15.61 9.95
N GLU A 42 11.23 -15.77 10.49
CA GLU A 42 10.46 -17.02 10.44
C GLU A 42 9.84 -17.25 9.05
N SER A 43 9.34 -16.20 8.39
CA SER A 43 8.81 -16.28 7.02
C SER A 43 9.89 -16.60 5.97
N ALA A 44 11.11 -16.07 6.13
CA ALA A 44 12.23 -16.35 5.22
C ALA A 44 12.82 -17.77 5.34
N ALA A 45 12.58 -18.46 6.46
CA ALA A 45 13.08 -19.83 6.68
C ALA A 45 12.20 -20.91 6.01
N THR A 46 11.04 -20.53 5.46
CA THR A 46 10.06 -21.48 4.87
C THR A 46 10.09 -21.47 3.33
N GLU A 47 10.98 -20.69 2.70
CA GLU A 47 10.95 -20.42 1.26
C GLU A 47 12.26 -20.85 0.55
N ALA A 48 12.77 -22.03 0.88
CA ALA A 48 13.92 -22.64 0.22
C ALA A 48 13.76 -24.17 0.03
N ALA A 49 12.87 -24.60 -0.87
CA ALA A 49 12.92 -25.89 -1.58
C ALA A 49 11.95 -25.88 -2.79
N PRO A 50 12.26 -26.58 -3.90
CA PRO A 50 11.77 -26.28 -5.24
C PRO A 50 10.35 -26.81 -5.55
N THR A 51 9.69 -26.17 -6.52
CA THR A 51 8.32 -26.43 -6.97
C THR A 51 8.13 -27.78 -7.70
N PRO A 52 6.99 -28.45 -7.47
CA PRO A 52 6.32 -29.27 -8.48
C PRO A 52 4.84 -28.87 -8.70
N PRO A 53 4.16 -29.39 -9.74
CA PRO A 53 3.19 -28.64 -10.51
C PRO A 53 1.73 -28.74 -10.01
N VAL A 54 0.96 -27.73 -10.45
CA VAL A 54 -0.48 -27.52 -10.33
C VAL A 54 -1.30 -28.81 -10.47
N LYS A 55 -2.07 -29.16 -9.43
CA LYS A 55 -3.28 -30.00 -9.50
C LYS A 55 -4.35 -29.56 -8.50
N ASP A 56 -5.54 -29.31 -9.05
CA ASP A 56 -6.89 -29.46 -8.49
C ASP A 56 -7.26 -28.84 -7.14
N VAL A 57 -8.07 -27.79 -7.26
CA VAL A 57 -8.90 -27.20 -6.19
C VAL A 57 -9.82 -28.28 -5.62
N ARG A 58 -9.59 -28.69 -4.37
CA ARG A 58 -10.57 -29.42 -3.57
C ARG A 58 -11.35 -28.45 -2.69
N PRO A 59 -12.69 -28.58 -2.59
CA PRO A 59 -13.50 -27.73 -1.73
C PRO A 59 -13.25 -28.02 -0.24
N ILE A 60 -13.27 -26.95 0.56
CA ILE A 60 -13.14 -26.97 2.02
C ILE A 60 -14.32 -27.77 2.61
N PRO A 61 -14.09 -28.69 3.58
CA PRO A 61 -15.18 -29.38 4.26
C PRO A 61 -15.88 -28.41 5.20
N VAL A 62 -17.13 -28.07 4.87
CA VAL A 62 -18.03 -27.30 5.74
C VAL A 62 -18.43 -28.21 6.90
N LYS A 63 -18.09 -27.82 8.13
CA LYS A 63 -18.59 -28.49 9.34
C LYS A 63 -20.13 -28.42 9.36
N PRO A 64 -20.83 -29.50 9.77
CA PRO A 64 -22.30 -29.48 9.90
C PRO A 64 -22.72 -28.43 10.93
N ALA A 65 -23.64 -27.55 10.52
CA ALA A 65 -24.32 -26.61 11.41
C ALA A 65 -25.12 -27.38 12.46
N THR A 66 -24.86 -27.09 13.73
CA THR A 66 -25.73 -27.47 14.84
C THR A 66 -27.13 -26.86 14.64
N PRO A 67 -28.23 -27.60 14.86
CA PRO A 67 -29.56 -27.02 14.80
C PRO A 67 -29.72 -25.94 15.90
N PRO A 68 -30.42 -24.82 15.62
CA PRO A 68 -30.65 -23.79 16.62
C PRO A 68 -31.51 -24.35 17.77
N PRO A 69 -31.25 -23.95 19.03
CA PRO A 69 -32.08 -24.37 20.16
C PRO A 69 -33.51 -23.84 19.98
N ALA A 70 -34.48 -24.70 20.28
CA ALA A 70 -35.90 -24.37 20.24
C ALA A 70 -36.19 -23.12 21.08
N VAL A 71 -36.88 -22.16 20.49
CA VAL A 71 -37.34 -20.93 21.15
C VAL A 71 -38.41 -21.31 22.16
N VAL A 72 -38.04 -21.35 23.44
CA VAL A 72 -39.01 -21.33 24.55
C VAL A 72 -39.65 -19.94 24.60
N PRO A 73 -41.00 -19.82 24.70
CA PRO A 73 -41.64 -18.53 24.85
C PRO A 73 -41.22 -17.90 26.20
N PRO A 74 -41.04 -16.56 26.27
CA PRO A 74 -40.69 -15.91 27.52
C PRO A 74 -41.85 -16.00 28.51
N THR A 75 -41.57 -16.52 29.71
CA THR A 75 -42.47 -16.44 30.86
C THR A 75 -42.67 -14.96 31.22
N VAL A 76 -43.89 -14.45 31.05
CA VAL A 76 -44.23 -13.09 31.49
C VAL A 76 -44.36 -13.10 33.01
N VAL A 77 -43.28 -12.72 33.69
CA VAL A 77 -43.35 -12.39 35.12
C VAL A 77 -43.93 -10.99 35.22
N TYR A 78 -45.14 -10.87 35.77
CA TYR A 78 -45.73 -9.57 36.08
C TYR A 78 -44.91 -8.93 37.22
N GLN A 79 -43.90 -8.14 36.87
CA GLN A 79 -43.23 -7.30 37.85
C GLN A 79 -44.22 -6.21 38.26
N ALA A 80 -44.50 -6.12 39.56
CA ALA A 80 -45.25 -5.02 40.14
C ALA A 80 -44.67 -3.68 39.65
N PRO A 81 -45.51 -2.65 39.38
CA PRO A 81 -45.07 -1.43 38.73
C PRO A 81 -43.88 -0.83 39.49
N ALA A 82 -42.75 -0.73 38.81
CA ALA A 82 -41.54 -0.15 39.34
C ALA A 82 -41.87 1.25 39.88
N THR A 83 -41.56 1.46 41.16
CA THR A 83 -41.57 2.78 41.79
C THR A 83 -40.80 3.73 40.89
N GLN A 84 -41.46 4.76 40.39
CA GLN A 84 -40.87 5.76 39.51
C GLN A 84 -39.65 6.36 40.23
N THR A 85 -38.45 6.08 39.74
CA THR A 85 -37.21 6.67 40.26
C THR A 85 -37.21 8.14 39.88
N VAL A 86 -37.64 8.99 40.83
CA VAL A 86 -37.53 10.43 40.70
C VAL A 86 -36.07 10.80 40.88
N TYR A 87 -35.41 11.18 39.79
CA TYR A 87 -34.08 11.80 39.85
C TYR A 87 -34.24 13.24 40.32
N VAL A 88 -33.98 13.48 41.61
CA VAL A 88 -33.97 14.81 42.20
C VAL A 88 -32.59 15.43 41.94
N ALA A 89 -32.54 16.50 41.13
CA ALA A 89 -31.34 17.31 41.00
C ALA A 89 -31.05 18.05 42.33
N PRO A 90 -29.78 18.36 42.66
CA PRO A 90 -29.40 18.96 43.95
C PRO A 90 -30.01 20.36 44.21
N SER A 91 -30.73 20.92 43.26
CA SER A 91 -31.44 22.21 43.34
C SER A 91 -32.94 22.09 43.67
N GLY A 92 -33.46 20.91 44.02
CA GLY A 92 -34.85 20.74 44.48
C GLY A 92 -35.92 20.80 43.38
N THR A 93 -35.52 20.71 42.11
CA THR A 93 -36.42 20.61 40.96
C THR A 93 -36.41 19.17 40.43
N THR A 94 -37.59 18.54 40.37
CA THR A 94 -37.76 17.19 39.80
C THR A 94 -37.87 17.31 38.28
N ILE A 95 -36.90 16.77 37.55
CA ILE A 95 -36.95 16.73 36.08
C ILE A 95 -37.92 15.62 35.67
N THR A 96 -38.92 15.94 34.84
CA THR A 96 -39.89 14.96 34.34
C THR A 96 -39.21 14.01 33.36
N ALA A 97 -39.65 12.75 33.28
CA ALA A 97 -39.14 11.81 32.26
C ALA A 97 -39.23 12.36 30.83
N ALA A 98 -40.27 13.14 30.52
CA ALA A 98 -40.42 13.82 29.23
C ALA A 98 -39.34 14.88 28.97
N ASP A 99 -38.88 15.59 30.00
CA ASP A 99 -37.83 16.59 29.88
C ASP A 99 -36.46 15.92 29.66
N MET A 100 -36.23 14.78 30.31
CA MET A 100 -35.03 13.96 30.08
C MET A 100 -34.96 13.43 28.65
N VAL A 101 -36.08 12.94 28.10
CA VAL A 101 -36.15 12.46 26.71
C VAL A 101 -35.81 13.59 25.74
N ARG A 102 -36.39 14.79 25.93
CA ARG A 102 -36.09 15.96 25.10
C ARG A 102 -34.61 16.36 25.14
N GLN A 103 -34.01 16.37 26.34
CA GLN A 103 -32.58 16.67 26.48
C GLN A 103 -31.71 15.62 25.78
N LYS A 104 -32.04 14.34 25.92
CA LYS A 104 -31.31 13.25 25.27
C LYS A 104 -31.46 13.27 23.75
N GLU A 105 -32.64 13.55 23.23
CA GLU A 105 -32.85 13.72 21.79
C GLU A 105 -32.06 14.91 21.24
N ALA A 106 -31.99 16.03 21.97
CA ALA A 106 -31.18 17.18 21.60
C ALA A 106 -29.66 16.83 21.58
N GLU A 107 -29.18 16.08 22.57
CA GLU A 107 -27.79 15.60 22.59
C GLU A 107 -27.49 14.64 21.42
N LEU A 108 -28.40 13.71 21.12
CA LEU A 108 -28.25 12.75 20.02
C LEU A 108 -28.22 13.46 18.66
N THR A 109 -29.13 14.41 18.44
CA THR A 109 -29.16 15.17 17.17
C THR A 109 -27.92 16.03 16.96
N GLN A 110 -27.37 16.62 18.03
CA GLN A 110 -26.08 17.33 17.95
C GLN A 110 -24.92 16.40 17.61
N ASN A 111 -24.86 15.21 18.24
CA ASN A 111 -23.85 14.21 17.93
C ASN A 111 -23.95 13.75 16.47
N ASP A 112 -25.16 13.43 16.00
CA ASP A 112 -25.39 13.02 14.60
C ASP A 112 -24.94 14.10 13.61
N ALA A 113 -25.22 15.38 13.91
CA ALA A 113 -24.77 16.50 13.07
C ALA A 113 -23.24 16.59 13.03
N MET A 114 -22.56 16.49 14.17
CA MET A 114 -21.10 16.51 14.24
C MET A 114 -20.47 15.32 13.48
N TRP A 115 -21.01 14.12 13.65
CA TRP A 115 -20.49 12.93 12.96
C TRP A 115 -20.72 12.98 11.45
N ARG A 116 -21.87 13.50 11.00
CA ARG A 116 -22.11 13.76 9.57
C ARG A 116 -21.11 14.74 8.98
N GLN A 117 -20.84 15.84 9.69
CA GLN A 117 -19.83 16.82 9.24
C GLN A 117 -18.44 16.19 9.14
N ARG A 118 -18.04 15.37 10.13
CA ARG A 118 -16.76 14.66 10.10
C ARG A 118 -16.66 13.67 8.93
N LEU A 119 -17.74 12.94 8.65
CA LEU A 119 -17.77 12.00 7.52
C LEU A 119 -17.66 12.73 6.19
N ASP A 120 -18.36 13.87 6.03
CA ASP A 120 -18.27 14.68 4.82
C ASP A 120 -16.85 15.26 4.63
N GLU A 121 -16.24 15.80 5.70
CA GLU A 121 -14.86 16.30 5.67
C GLU A 121 -13.87 15.20 5.30
N LEU A 122 -14.05 13.99 5.85
CA LEU A 122 -13.22 12.83 5.53
C LEU A 122 -13.37 12.44 4.05
N GLU A 123 -14.61 12.37 3.55
CA GLU A 123 -14.89 12.05 2.16
C GLU A 123 -14.28 13.09 1.21
N GLN A 124 -14.44 14.38 1.52
CA GLN A 124 -13.83 15.45 0.75
C GLN A 124 -12.30 15.37 0.75
N THR A 125 -11.70 15.06 1.91
CA THR A 125 -10.25 14.90 2.03
C THR A 125 -9.76 13.72 1.20
N LEU A 126 -10.45 12.58 1.28
CA LEU A 126 -10.13 11.41 0.46
C LEU A 126 -10.22 11.73 -1.04
N LYS A 127 -11.29 12.39 -1.48
CA LYS A 127 -11.44 12.86 -2.87
C LYS A 127 -10.30 13.78 -3.31
N LYS A 128 -9.93 14.75 -2.46
CA LYS A 128 -8.80 15.67 -2.74
C LYS A 128 -7.47 14.91 -2.84
N THR A 129 -7.20 14.00 -1.90
CA THR A 129 -5.95 13.23 -1.94
C THR A 129 -5.88 12.30 -3.14
N ASN A 130 -6.98 11.64 -3.49
CA ASN A 130 -6.99 10.72 -4.63
C ASN A 130 -6.79 11.47 -5.95
N THR A 131 -7.44 12.62 -6.14
CA THR A 131 -7.25 13.44 -7.35
C THR A 131 -5.82 13.96 -7.48
N ILE A 132 -5.17 14.37 -6.38
CA ILE A 132 -3.76 14.74 -6.38
C ILE A 132 -2.89 13.53 -6.75
N MET A 133 -3.12 12.37 -6.13
CA MET A 133 -2.34 11.16 -6.42
C MET A 133 -2.46 10.73 -7.88
N GLU A 134 -3.66 10.72 -8.45
CA GLU A 134 -3.89 10.40 -9.87
C GLU A 134 -3.17 11.39 -10.80
N LYS A 135 -3.21 12.68 -10.46
CA LYS A 135 -2.51 13.72 -11.22
C LYS A 135 -0.99 13.53 -11.17
N GLU A 136 -0.40 13.39 -9.98
CA GLU A 136 1.04 13.19 -9.82
C GLU A 136 1.50 11.88 -10.46
N TYR A 137 0.70 10.82 -10.37
CA TYR A 137 0.98 9.55 -11.04
C TYR A 137 1.00 9.70 -12.56
N SER A 138 -0.03 10.33 -13.13
CA SER A 138 -0.08 10.57 -14.59
C SER A 138 1.06 11.47 -15.07
N SER A 139 1.43 12.49 -14.30
CA SER A 139 2.57 13.36 -14.58
C SER A 139 3.89 12.58 -14.51
N ALA A 140 4.09 11.76 -13.49
CA ALA A 140 5.29 10.94 -13.34
C ALA A 140 5.42 9.92 -14.48
N LEU A 141 4.29 9.32 -14.91
CA LEU A 141 4.29 8.45 -16.10
C LEU A 141 4.71 9.21 -17.35
N GLU A 142 4.23 10.44 -17.54
CA GLU A 142 4.59 11.24 -18.70
C GLU A 142 6.04 11.69 -18.67
N ASP A 143 6.57 12.07 -17.51
CA ASP A 143 7.99 12.38 -17.32
C ASP A 143 8.88 11.18 -17.64
N VAL A 144 8.50 10.00 -17.16
CA VAL A 144 9.17 8.74 -17.51
C VAL A 144 9.10 8.53 -19.02
N ARG A 145 7.91 8.64 -19.63
CA ARG A 145 7.77 8.50 -21.08
C ARG A 145 8.66 9.48 -21.84
N GLN A 146 8.70 10.76 -21.49
CA GLN A 146 9.52 11.75 -22.17
C GLN A 146 11.02 11.47 -22.04
N ARG A 147 11.48 11.08 -20.84
CA ARG A 147 12.88 10.71 -20.58
C ARG A 147 13.30 9.49 -21.39
N PHE A 148 12.42 8.50 -21.52
CA PHE A 148 12.72 7.26 -22.25
C PHE A 148 12.31 7.28 -23.73
N ALA A 149 11.49 8.24 -24.17
CA ALA A 149 11.10 8.43 -25.57
C ALA A 149 12.25 8.96 -26.42
N THR A 150 13.06 9.87 -25.86
CA THR A 150 14.21 10.46 -26.55
C THR A 150 15.51 9.66 -26.37
N ALA A 151 15.58 8.81 -25.35
CA ALA A 151 16.74 7.99 -25.05
C ALA A 151 16.35 6.56 -24.70
N SER A 152 15.78 5.84 -25.67
CA SER A 152 15.91 4.38 -25.66
C SER A 152 17.04 3.96 -26.62
N PRO A 153 18.31 3.92 -26.15
CA PRO A 153 19.35 3.09 -26.78
C PRO A 153 18.94 1.62 -26.93
N VAL A 154 17.86 1.19 -26.27
CA VAL A 154 17.30 -0.16 -26.33
C VAL A 154 16.47 -0.38 -27.60
N HIS A 155 15.88 0.68 -28.19
CA HIS A 155 15.07 0.55 -29.42
C HIS A 155 15.81 0.93 -30.71
N GLN A 156 16.92 1.66 -30.61
CA GLN A 156 17.78 1.90 -31.76
C GLN A 156 18.92 0.90 -31.75
N LEU A 157 18.89 -0.06 -32.68
CA LEU A 157 20.02 -0.96 -32.89
C LEU A 157 21.29 -0.11 -33.07
N PRO A 158 22.42 -0.48 -32.45
CA PRO A 158 23.64 0.30 -32.59
C PRO A 158 24.00 0.39 -34.07
N PRO A 159 24.50 1.53 -34.56
CA PRO A 159 24.80 1.70 -35.97
C PRO A 159 25.77 0.61 -36.45
N CYS A 160 25.67 0.27 -37.74
CA CYS A 160 26.57 -0.67 -38.41
C CYS A 160 26.45 -2.15 -37.98
N GLN A 161 25.31 -2.62 -37.45
CA GLN A 161 25.11 -4.04 -37.10
C GLN A 161 25.31 -4.98 -38.30
N ASP A 162 24.84 -4.60 -39.50
CA ASP A 162 24.94 -5.47 -40.68
C ASP A 162 26.40 -5.66 -41.12
N LEU A 163 27.19 -4.59 -41.10
CA LEU A 163 28.62 -4.62 -41.38
C LEU A 163 29.39 -5.42 -40.32
N LYS A 164 28.99 -5.31 -39.04
CA LYS A 164 29.54 -6.16 -37.98
C LYS A 164 29.27 -7.64 -38.27
N ALA A 165 28.07 -7.99 -38.70
CA ALA A 165 27.72 -9.36 -39.06
C ALA A 165 28.55 -9.87 -40.25
N GLN A 166 28.78 -9.03 -41.27
CA GLN A 166 29.63 -9.36 -42.41
C GLN A 166 31.09 -9.62 -42.01
N VAL A 167 31.68 -8.77 -41.15
CA VAL A 167 33.04 -8.98 -40.63
C VAL A 167 33.15 -10.30 -39.87
N ILE A 168 32.17 -10.59 -39.00
CA ILE A 168 32.12 -11.86 -38.24
C ILE A 168 31.98 -13.04 -39.19
N ALA A 169 31.15 -12.93 -40.23
CA ALA A 169 30.96 -13.98 -41.23
C ALA A 169 32.26 -14.24 -42.00
N CYS A 170 32.97 -13.19 -42.42
CA CYS A 170 34.24 -13.34 -43.14
C CYS A 170 35.32 -14.00 -42.29
N TYR A 171 35.46 -13.61 -41.01
CA TYR A 171 36.43 -14.25 -40.11
C TYR A 171 36.09 -15.71 -39.80
N ARG A 172 34.80 -16.06 -39.74
CA ARG A 172 34.37 -17.45 -39.58
C ARG A 172 34.66 -18.28 -40.85
N ALA A 173 34.52 -17.69 -42.03
CA ALA A 173 34.82 -18.35 -43.30
C ALA A 173 36.32 -18.50 -43.57
N ASN A 174 37.16 -17.59 -43.05
CA ASN A 174 38.61 -17.55 -43.30
C ASN A 174 39.43 -17.61 -41.99
N PRO A 175 39.42 -18.74 -41.26
CA PRO A 175 40.20 -18.88 -40.03
C PRO A 175 41.71 -18.73 -40.32
N GLY A 176 42.39 -17.91 -39.54
CA GLY A 176 43.84 -17.67 -39.66
C GLY A 176 44.28 -16.80 -40.84
N GLN A 177 43.36 -16.37 -41.73
CA GLN A 177 43.65 -15.54 -42.89
C GLN A 177 42.91 -14.19 -42.82
N THR A 178 43.15 -13.44 -41.74
CA THR A 178 42.41 -12.20 -41.42
C THR A 178 42.55 -11.09 -42.46
N LEU A 179 43.65 -11.09 -43.24
CA LEU A 179 43.89 -10.13 -44.32
C LEU A 179 42.86 -10.24 -45.46
N LYS A 180 42.23 -11.40 -45.67
CA LYS A 180 41.16 -11.55 -46.68
C LYS A 180 39.89 -10.76 -46.34
N CYS A 181 39.71 -10.43 -45.06
CA CYS A 181 38.55 -9.68 -44.56
C CYS A 181 38.84 -8.18 -44.39
N SER A 182 39.92 -7.67 -45.00
CA SER A 182 40.34 -6.27 -44.81
C SER A 182 39.31 -5.28 -45.35
N GLU A 183 38.60 -5.65 -46.41
CA GLU A 183 37.59 -4.80 -47.05
C GLU A 183 36.35 -4.64 -46.16
N GLU A 184 35.82 -5.73 -45.62
CA GLU A 184 34.67 -5.71 -44.70
C GLU A 184 34.99 -4.95 -43.41
N VAL A 185 36.22 -5.10 -42.91
CA VAL A 185 36.70 -4.37 -41.72
C VAL A 185 36.84 -2.88 -42.01
N ALA A 186 37.33 -2.50 -43.19
CA ALA A 186 37.42 -1.11 -43.61
C ALA A 186 36.03 -0.46 -43.69
N ALA A 187 35.07 -1.14 -44.33
CA ALA A 187 33.69 -0.68 -44.44
C ALA A 187 33.02 -0.54 -43.06
N PHE A 188 33.23 -1.50 -42.15
CA PHE A 188 32.72 -1.43 -40.78
C PHE A 188 33.32 -0.24 -40.00
N ARG A 189 34.64 -0.04 -40.11
CA ARG A 189 35.34 1.07 -39.45
C ARG A 189 34.86 2.42 -39.97
N GLU A 190 34.67 2.56 -41.28
CA GLU A 190 34.17 3.80 -41.87
C GLU A 190 32.76 4.13 -41.39
N CYS A 191 31.88 3.13 -41.35
CA CYS A 191 30.54 3.30 -40.80
C CYS A 191 30.57 3.76 -39.32
N ILE A 192 31.46 3.20 -38.49
CA ILE A 192 31.62 3.66 -37.10
C ILE A 192 32.09 5.11 -37.05
N ASN A 193 33.09 5.47 -37.85
CA ASN A 193 33.66 6.82 -37.84
C ASN A 193 32.63 7.86 -38.27
N LEU A 194 31.86 7.59 -39.33
CA LEU A 194 30.79 8.47 -39.78
C LEU A 194 29.73 8.67 -38.69
N ASN A 195 29.32 7.60 -38.01
CA ASN A 195 28.34 7.72 -36.91
C ASN A 195 28.91 8.43 -35.68
N ARG A 196 30.21 8.26 -35.41
CA ARG A 196 30.91 8.99 -34.35
C ARG A 196 30.93 10.49 -34.65
N ILE A 197 31.29 10.88 -35.87
CA ILE A 197 31.32 12.28 -36.31
C ILE A 197 29.91 12.88 -36.23
N LYS A 198 28.91 12.20 -36.80
CA LYS A 198 27.49 12.63 -36.71
C LYS A 198 27.00 12.84 -35.28
N LYS A 199 27.44 12.02 -34.32
CA LYS A 199 27.10 12.21 -32.91
C LYS A 199 27.78 13.45 -32.31
N LEU A 200 29.05 13.69 -32.62
CA LEU A 200 29.77 14.88 -32.13
C LEU A 200 29.14 16.15 -32.70
N ASP A 201 28.87 16.17 -34.01
CA ASP A 201 28.21 17.31 -34.68
C ASP A 201 26.79 17.58 -34.12
N ALA A 202 26.05 16.53 -33.75
CA ALA A 202 24.72 16.66 -33.14
C ALA A 202 24.75 17.20 -31.69
N GLU A 203 25.80 16.87 -30.93
CA GLU A 203 26.01 17.41 -29.58
C GLU A 203 26.39 18.90 -29.66
N ASP A 204 27.25 19.28 -30.62
CA ASP A 204 27.67 20.67 -30.84
C ASP A 204 26.53 21.55 -31.40
N ALA A 205 25.58 20.95 -32.14
CA ALA A 205 24.41 21.64 -32.68
C ALA A 205 23.24 21.79 -31.69
N LYS A 206 23.30 21.17 -30.51
CA LYS A 206 22.23 21.28 -29.51
C LYS A 206 22.34 22.65 -28.84
N PRO A 207 21.40 23.59 -29.09
CA PRO A 207 21.48 24.91 -28.47
C PRO A 207 21.40 24.73 -26.95
N ILE A 208 22.20 25.51 -26.23
CA ILE A 208 22.14 25.68 -24.78
C ILE A 208 20.73 26.16 -24.47
N ALA A 209 19.82 25.23 -24.20
CA ALA A 209 18.48 25.53 -23.73
C ALA A 209 18.67 26.18 -22.36
N LYS A 210 18.46 27.50 -22.34
CA LYS A 210 18.57 28.39 -21.19
C LYS A 210 18.04 27.72 -19.93
N ALA A 211 18.93 27.58 -18.94
CA ALA A 211 18.53 27.61 -17.55
C ALA A 211 17.84 28.96 -17.32
N ALA A 212 16.52 28.92 -17.14
CA ALA A 212 15.69 29.99 -16.61
C ALA A 212 14.93 29.41 -15.42
#